data_AF-A0A0N8GEP3-F1
#
_entry.id   AF-A0A0N8GEP3-F1
#
_cell.length_a   1.000
_cell.length_b   1.000
_cell.length_c   1.000
_cell.angle_alpha   90.00
_cell.angle_beta   90.00
_cell.angle_gamma   90.00
#
_symmetry.space_group_name_H-M   'P 1'
#
loop_
_entity.id
_entity.type
_entity.pdbx_description
1 polymer ?
#
loop_
_entity_poly.entity_id
_entity_poly.type
_entity_poly.pdbx_seq_one_letter_code
_entity_poly.pdbx_strand_id
1 'polypeptide(L)'
;MDGLDKQPEITETFLRITADGAGPLTGATAYDAKTIEGLMPGYTTGSVLIGLETGTTNATVLFRKIYEGQIQVLHILSAPNGRIGQIHGVTHHVIGPAGERPGMTFREAGVDPASCRPGTNLWLGMAICTSRGAPNVVLTFSFKGEAATSVKLPARAVLDTGELQRIIWTAPAG
;
A
#
# COMPACT_ATOMS: atom_id res chain seq x y z
N MET A 1 28.17 27.71 -11.96
CA MET A 1 26.71 27.49 -11.84
C MET A 1 26.51 26.30 -10.92
N ASP A 2 26.78 26.54 -9.64
CA ASP A 2 26.49 25.60 -8.55
C ASP A 2 25.10 25.94 -8.00
N GLY A 3 24.30 24.92 -7.67
CA GLY A 3 23.01 25.12 -7.03
C GLY A 3 21.80 24.70 -7.86
N LEU A 4 21.84 23.51 -8.47
CA LEU A 4 20.64 22.68 -8.46
C LEU A 4 20.66 21.97 -7.12
N ASP A 5 20.08 22.61 -6.10
CA ASP A 5 19.72 21.94 -4.86
C ASP A 5 18.97 20.66 -5.25
N LYS A 6 19.64 19.52 -5.10
CA LYS A 6 18.94 18.26 -4.98
C LYS A 6 18.04 18.46 -3.77
N GLN A 7 16.74 18.69 -4.00
CA GLN A 7 15.75 18.52 -2.94
C GLN A 7 16.11 17.21 -2.25
N PRO A 8 16.40 17.23 -0.93
CA PRO A 8 16.66 15.98 -0.24
C PRO A 8 15.46 15.08 -0.52
N GLU A 9 15.69 13.88 -1.06
CA GLU A 9 14.64 12.88 -1.10
C GLU A 9 14.10 12.81 0.33
N ILE A 10 12.87 13.28 0.53
CA ILE A 10 12.26 13.27 1.85
C ILE A 10 11.90 11.81 2.12
N THR A 11 12.89 11.04 2.60
CA THR A 11 12.77 9.64 3.05
C THR A 11 12.05 9.54 4.39
N GLU A 12 11.34 10.59 4.81
CA GLU A 12 10.61 10.61 6.06
C GLU A 12 9.59 9.48 6.06
N THR A 13 9.62 8.68 7.12
CA THR A 13 8.65 7.61 7.32
C THR A 13 7.52 8.15 8.15
N PHE A 14 6.31 8.12 7.60
CA PHE A 14 5.11 8.54 8.30
C PHE A 14 4.53 7.39 9.11
N LEU A 15 4.41 6.22 8.49
CA LEU A 15 3.81 5.03 9.10
C LEU A 15 4.56 3.78 8.67
N ARG A 16 4.52 2.78 9.55
CA ARG A 16 4.95 1.42 9.27
C ARG A 16 3.75 0.49 9.30
N ILE A 17 3.63 -0.33 8.27
CA ILE A 17 2.78 -1.51 8.26
C ILE A 17 3.58 -2.69 8.82
N THR A 18 2.99 -3.41 9.76
CA THR A 18 3.51 -4.64 10.36
C THR A 18 2.52 -5.79 10.15
N ALA A 19 2.79 -6.95 10.74
CA ALA A 19 1.81 -8.04 10.78
C ALA A 19 0.52 -7.67 11.56
N ASP A 20 0.58 -6.68 12.47
CA ASP A 20 -0.53 -6.34 13.37
C ASP A 20 -1.44 -5.23 12.82
N GLY A 21 -0.94 -4.42 11.88
CA GLY A 21 -1.66 -3.29 11.34
C GLY A 21 -0.75 -2.17 10.83
N ALA A 22 -1.23 -0.93 10.93
CA ALA A 22 -0.49 0.28 10.53
C ALA A 22 -0.47 1.31 11.66
N GLY A 23 0.69 1.48 12.30
CA GLY A 23 0.77 2.26 13.54
C GLY A 23 -0.18 1.69 14.61
N PRO A 24 -1.04 2.51 15.24
CA PRO A 24 -2.01 2.04 16.25
C PRO A 24 -3.29 1.44 15.64
N LEU A 25 -3.48 1.50 14.32
CA LEU A 25 -4.64 0.94 13.65
C LEU A 25 -4.47 -0.57 13.47
N THR A 26 -5.37 -1.37 14.03
CA THR A 26 -5.33 -2.83 14.00
C THR A 26 -6.70 -3.40 13.65
N GLY A 27 -6.82 -4.72 13.53
CA GLY A 27 -8.10 -5.40 13.29
C GLY A 27 -9.09 -5.27 14.45
N ALA A 28 -8.63 -4.84 15.63
CA ALA A 28 -9.49 -4.53 16.77
C ALA A 28 -10.07 -3.11 16.70
N THR A 29 -9.52 -2.22 15.87
CA THR A 29 -9.98 -0.83 15.78
C THR A 29 -11.36 -0.75 15.12
N ALA A 30 -12.28 0.02 15.71
CA ALA A 30 -13.59 0.28 15.09
C ALA A 30 -13.41 1.05 13.77
N TYR A 31 -14.18 0.68 12.75
CA TYR A 31 -14.16 1.36 11.46
C TYR A 31 -15.09 2.58 11.49
N ASP A 32 -14.60 3.69 12.04
CA ASP A 32 -15.25 4.99 11.96
C ASP A 32 -14.21 6.12 12.00
N ALA A 33 -14.53 7.23 11.34
CA ALA A 33 -13.62 8.36 11.19
C ALA A 33 -13.12 8.93 12.52
N LYS A 34 -14.02 9.06 13.51
CA LYS A 34 -13.69 9.65 14.81
C LYS A 34 -12.70 8.79 15.59
N THR A 35 -12.91 7.47 15.62
CA THR A 35 -11.99 6.52 16.26
C THR A 35 -10.64 6.54 15.55
N ILE A 36 -10.63 6.50 14.22
CA ILE A 36 -9.40 6.50 13.42
C ILE A 36 -8.59 7.79 13.64
N GLU A 37 -9.21 8.97 13.56
CA GLU A 37 -8.54 10.24 13.81
C GLU A 37 -8.06 10.38 15.26
N GLY A 38 -8.84 9.89 16.23
CA GLY A 38 -8.44 9.88 17.63
C GLY A 38 -7.18 9.05 17.91
N LEU A 39 -6.96 7.98 17.15
CA LEU A 39 -5.75 7.15 17.22
C LEU A 39 -4.60 7.68 16.37
N MET A 40 -4.86 8.62 15.45
CA MET A 40 -3.89 9.12 14.47
C MET A 40 -3.68 10.64 14.60
N PRO A 41 -3.04 11.14 15.68
CA PRO A 41 -2.76 12.56 15.83
C PRO A 41 -2.00 13.14 14.62
N GLY A 42 -2.48 14.28 14.11
CA GLY A 42 -1.88 14.95 12.95
C GLY A 42 -2.37 14.44 11.58
N TYR A 43 -3.32 13.51 11.58
CA TYR A 43 -3.99 13.03 10.39
C TYR A 43 -5.46 13.45 10.37
N THR A 44 -6.04 13.52 9.17
CA THR A 44 -7.47 13.74 8.94
C THR A 44 -8.02 12.65 8.04
N THR A 45 -9.32 12.40 8.09
CA THR A 45 -9.97 11.39 7.25
C THR A 45 -10.77 12.00 6.12
N GLY A 46 -10.99 11.20 5.07
CA GLY A 46 -11.94 11.47 4.00
C GLY A 46 -12.42 10.16 3.38
N SER A 47 -13.04 10.24 2.21
CA SER A 47 -13.55 9.07 1.48
C SER A 47 -13.13 9.12 0.02
N VAL A 48 -12.81 7.97 -0.55
CA VAL A 48 -12.53 7.82 -1.98
C VAL A 48 -13.01 6.47 -2.48
N LEU A 49 -13.45 6.41 -3.73
CA LEU A 49 -13.72 5.17 -4.43
C LEU A 49 -12.39 4.56 -4.91
N ILE A 50 -12.08 3.35 -4.48
CA ILE A 50 -10.86 2.63 -4.88
C ILE A 50 -11.18 1.36 -5.67
N GLY A 51 -10.26 0.93 -6.53
CA GLY A 51 -10.30 -0.37 -7.17
C GLY A 51 -9.59 -1.45 -6.35
N LEU A 52 -10.33 -2.47 -5.94
CA LEU A 52 -9.83 -3.77 -5.48
C LEU A 52 -9.67 -4.71 -6.68
N GLU A 53 -9.14 -5.91 -6.47
CA GLU A 53 -8.98 -6.87 -7.56
C GLU A 53 -10.32 -7.13 -8.27
N THR A 54 -11.39 -7.44 -7.53
CA THR A 54 -12.67 -7.90 -8.09
C THR A 54 -13.75 -6.81 -8.23
N GLY A 55 -13.47 -5.55 -7.92
CA GLY A 55 -14.48 -4.49 -7.96
C GLY A 55 -14.04 -3.19 -7.30
N THR A 56 -14.94 -2.22 -7.20
CA THR A 56 -14.67 -0.94 -6.54
C THR A 56 -15.41 -0.84 -5.21
N THR A 57 -14.84 -0.07 -4.29
CA THR A 57 -15.44 0.18 -2.97
C THR A 57 -15.03 1.55 -2.43
N ASN A 58 -15.85 2.12 -1.55
CA ASN A 58 -15.46 3.32 -0.81
C ASN A 58 -14.52 2.94 0.34
N ALA A 59 -13.38 3.63 0.41
CA ALA A 59 -12.41 3.50 1.50
C ALA A 59 -12.36 4.79 2.31
N THR A 60 -12.16 4.66 3.62
CA THR A 60 -11.72 5.79 4.44
C THR A 60 -10.26 6.10 4.11
N VAL A 61 -9.99 7.31 3.66
CA VAL A 61 -8.62 7.77 3.37
C VAL A 61 -8.07 8.46 4.59
N LEU A 62 -6.82 8.14 4.95
CA LEU A 62 -6.07 8.86 5.98
C LEU A 62 -5.10 9.83 5.30
N PHE A 63 -5.28 11.12 5.53
CA PHE A 63 -4.44 12.18 4.99
C PHE A 63 -3.45 12.69 6.03
N ARG A 64 -2.24 13.03 5.59
CA ARG A 64 -1.28 13.80 6.39
C ARG A 64 -0.98 15.11 5.67
N LYS A 65 -0.97 16.21 6.42
CA LYS A 65 -0.54 17.51 5.90
C LYS A 65 0.96 17.50 5.64
N ILE A 66 1.36 17.95 4.46
CA ILE A 66 2.77 18.14 4.10
C ILE A 66 2.87 19.47 3.34
N TYR A 67 3.69 20.38 3.85
CA TYR A 67 3.76 21.77 3.36
C TYR A 67 2.37 22.42 3.28
N GLU A 68 2.01 22.97 2.13
CA GLU A 68 0.70 23.59 1.85
C GLU A 68 -0.37 22.59 1.39
N GLY A 69 -0.01 21.31 1.22
CA GLY A 69 -0.90 20.27 0.71
C GLY A 69 -1.19 19.17 1.72
N GLN A 70 -1.91 18.16 1.23
CA GLN A 70 -2.12 16.90 1.94
C GLN A 70 -1.80 15.75 1.00
N ILE A 71 -1.29 14.67 1.56
CA ILE A 71 -1.07 13.42 0.84
C ILE A 71 -1.94 12.32 1.43
N GLN A 72 -2.39 11.42 0.55
CA GLN A 72 -3.05 10.18 0.97
C GLN A 72 -1.99 9.23 1.49
N VAL A 73 -2.13 8.80 2.75
CA VAL A 73 -1.17 7.90 3.40
C VAL A 73 -1.71 6.49 3.39
N LEU A 74 -2.95 6.30 3.85
CA LEU A 74 -3.62 5.01 3.90
C LEU A 74 -4.98 5.06 3.20
N HIS A 75 -5.39 3.94 2.61
CA HIS A 75 -6.80 3.61 2.37
C HIS A 75 -7.20 2.50 3.34
N ILE A 76 -8.31 2.68 4.05
CA ILE A 76 -8.77 1.79 5.11
C ILE A 76 -10.14 1.24 4.70
N LEU A 77 -10.33 -0.06 4.88
CA LEU A 77 -11.56 -0.77 4.54
C LEU A 77 -12.13 -1.47 5.77
N SER A 78 -13.45 -1.52 5.86
CA SER A 78 -14.16 -2.27 6.90
C SER A 78 -14.16 -3.76 6.61
N ALA A 79 -14.12 -4.54 7.69
CA ALA A 79 -14.60 -5.91 7.71
C ALA A 79 -16.11 -5.95 8.03
N PRO A 80 -16.81 -7.06 7.74
CA PRO A 80 -18.24 -7.21 8.02
C PRO A 80 -18.64 -7.00 9.50
N ASN A 81 -17.70 -7.17 10.43
CA ASN A 81 -17.91 -6.98 11.87
C ASN A 81 -17.84 -5.50 12.32
N GLY A 82 -17.72 -4.54 11.39
CA GLY A 82 -17.63 -3.12 11.71
C GLY A 82 -16.26 -2.65 12.22
N ARG A 83 -15.23 -3.52 12.17
CA ARG A 83 -13.84 -3.17 12.47
C ARG A 83 -13.03 -2.98 11.21
N ILE A 84 -11.79 -2.50 11.33
CA ILE A 84 -10.86 -2.42 10.20
C ILE A 84 -10.56 -3.85 9.70
N GLY A 85 -10.77 -4.09 8.41
CA GLY A 85 -10.49 -5.36 7.75
C GLY A 85 -9.22 -5.32 6.89
N GLN A 86 -8.96 -4.20 6.23
CA GLN A 86 -7.75 -4.02 5.42
C GLN A 86 -7.22 -2.59 5.51
N ILE A 87 -5.91 -2.45 5.36
CA ILE A 87 -5.20 -1.17 5.30
C ILE A 87 -4.24 -1.20 4.12
N HIS A 88 -4.37 -0.25 3.20
CA HIS A 88 -3.48 -0.08 2.06
C HIS A 88 -2.59 1.13 2.29
N GLY A 89 -1.28 0.93 2.39
CA GLY A 89 -0.27 1.98 2.27
C GLY A 89 -0.09 2.38 0.81
N VAL A 90 -0.28 3.67 0.51
CA VAL A 90 -0.36 4.18 -0.89
C VAL A 90 0.62 5.30 -1.22
N THR A 91 1.58 5.57 -0.34
CA THR A 91 2.62 6.59 -0.53
C THR A 91 3.97 6.05 -0.09
N HIS A 92 5.06 6.57 -0.68
CA HIS A 92 6.44 6.22 -0.34
C HIS A 92 6.80 6.50 1.14
N HIS A 93 6.03 7.35 1.84
CA HIS A 93 6.18 7.57 3.28
C HIS A 93 5.64 6.43 4.16
N VAL A 94 4.97 5.43 3.59
CA VAL A 94 4.58 4.19 4.27
C VAL A 94 5.61 3.11 3.99
N ILE A 95 6.13 2.50 5.05
CA ILE A 95 7.07 1.38 4.95
C ILE A 95 6.39 0.06 5.35
N GLY A 96 6.65 -0.99 4.58
CA GLY A 96 6.20 -2.34 4.85
C GLY A 96 7.04 -3.06 5.91
N PRO A 97 6.65 -4.30 6.26
CA PRO A 97 7.29 -5.07 7.33
C PRO A 97 8.73 -5.49 6.99
N ALA A 98 9.10 -5.56 5.71
CA ALA A 98 10.46 -5.90 5.27
C ALA A 98 11.21 -4.74 4.58
N GLY A 99 10.72 -3.51 4.76
CA GLY A 99 11.33 -2.29 4.23
C GLY A 99 10.74 -1.77 2.93
N GLU A 100 9.68 -2.40 2.43
CA GLU A 100 9.04 -2.06 1.16
C GLU A 100 8.42 -0.66 1.20
N ARG A 101 8.43 0.06 0.08
CA ARG A 101 7.76 1.37 -0.06
C ARG A 101 7.09 1.50 -1.42
N PRO A 102 5.85 2.02 -1.51
CA PRO A 102 5.29 2.42 -2.80
C PRO A 102 6.27 3.30 -3.58
N GLY A 103 6.45 3.00 -4.87
CA GLY A 103 7.45 3.59 -5.75
C GLY A 103 8.73 2.76 -5.91
N MET A 104 9.04 1.82 -5.00
CA MET A 104 10.17 0.89 -5.20
C MET A 104 9.91 -0.04 -6.37
N THR A 105 10.95 -0.35 -7.13
CA THR A 105 10.92 -1.47 -8.07
C THR A 105 10.83 -2.81 -7.33
N PHE A 106 10.36 -3.84 -8.01
CA PHE A 106 10.30 -5.21 -7.51
C PHE A 106 11.68 -5.69 -7.02
N ARG A 107 12.74 -5.33 -7.76
CA ARG A 107 14.12 -5.62 -7.39
C ARG A 107 14.52 -4.93 -6.09
N GLU A 108 14.24 -3.63 -5.95
CA GLU A 108 14.57 -2.86 -4.73
C GLU A 108 13.79 -3.36 -3.50
N ALA A 109 12.52 -3.74 -3.69
CA ALA A 109 11.70 -4.32 -2.63
C ALA A 109 12.17 -5.71 -2.18
N GLY A 110 13.04 -6.38 -2.96
CA GLY A 110 13.63 -7.66 -2.60
C GLY A 110 12.60 -8.79 -2.49
N VAL A 111 11.56 -8.76 -3.32
CA VAL A 111 10.48 -9.77 -3.32
C VAL A 111 10.94 -11.04 -4.03
N ASP A 112 10.54 -12.19 -3.50
CA ASP A 112 10.73 -13.49 -4.17
C ASP A 112 9.64 -13.69 -5.24
N PRO A 113 9.98 -13.86 -6.53
CA PRO A 113 8.99 -14.17 -7.56
C PRO A 113 8.10 -15.38 -7.26
N ALA A 114 8.57 -16.35 -6.46
CA ALA A 114 7.79 -17.51 -6.08
C ALA A 114 6.62 -17.17 -5.13
N SER A 115 6.65 -16.02 -4.44
CA SER A 115 5.54 -15.55 -3.60
C SER A 115 4.47 -14.78 -4.37
N CYS A 116 4.59 -14.70 -5.70
CA CYS A 116 3.75 -13.87 -6.55
C CYS A 116 2.74 -14.67 -7.38
N ARG A 117 1.63 -14.02 -7.68
CA ARG A 117 0.65 -14.45 -8.69
C ARG A 117 0.27 -13.28 -9.61
N PRO A 118 -0.21 -13.54 -10.84
CA PRO A 118 -0.81 -12.49 -11.63
C PRO A 118 -2.10 -11.99 -10.96
N GLY A 119 -2.34 -10.69 -11.06
CA GLY A 119 -3.61 -10.08 -10.72
C GLY A 119 -4.67 -10.33 -11.79
N THR A 120 -5.92 -10.25 -11.37
CA THR A 120 -7.09 -10.48 -12.22
C THR A 120 -8.00 -9.26 -12.23
N ASN A 121 -8.99 -9.24 -13.13
CA ASN A 121 -10.04 -8.22 -13.18
C ASN A 121 -9.44 -6.80 -13.19
N LEU A 122 -9.74 -5.95 -12.21
CA LEU A 122 -9.25 -4.56 -12.16
C LEU A 122 -7.74 -4.47 -11.88
N TRP A 123 -7.11 -5.56 -11.43
CA TRP A 123 -5.66 -5.66 -11.22
C TRP A 123 -5.00 -6.54 -12.29
N LEU A 124 -5.64 -6.75 -13.45
CA LEU A 124 -5.00 -7.37 -14.60
C LEU A 124 -3.70 -6.64 -14.94
N GLY A 125 -2.65 -7.39 -15.31
CA GLY A 125 -1.34 -6.82 -15.60
C GLY A 125 -0.58 -6.33 -14.37
N MET A 126 -1.01 -6.70 -13.16
CA MET A 126 -0.26 -6.49 -11.92
C MET A 126 0.33 -7.81 -11.40
N ALA A 127 1.42 -7.72 -10.64
CA ALA A 127 1.90 -8.81 -9.80
C ALA A 127 1.44 -8.58 -8.36
N ILE A 128 0.91 -9.63 -7.73
CA ILE A 128 0.43 -9.62 -6.35
C ILE A 128 1.30 -10.61 -5.58
N CYS A 129 2.06 -10.12 -4.61
CA CYS A 129 3.08 -10.91 -3.92
C CYS A 129 2.93 -10.82 -2.41
N THR A 130 3.15 -11.91 -1.70
CA THR A 130 3.21 -11.89 -0.24
C THR A 130 4.52 -11.26 0.22
N SER A 131 4.45 -10.33 1.18
CA SER A 131 5.64 -9.76 1.82
C SER A 131 6.40 -10.84 2.59
N ARG A 132 7.72 -10.82 2.49
CA ARG A 132 8.61 -11.69 3.30
C ARG A 132 8.57 -11.34 4.80
N GLY A 133 8.10 -10.15 5.16
CA GLY A 133 8.05 -9.68 6.55
C GLY A 133 6.78 -10.08 7.29
N ALA A 134 5.67 -10.35 6.59
CA ALA A 134 4.42 -10.78 7.20
C ALA A 134 3.50 -11.46 6.16
N PRO A 135 2.96 -12.67 6.45
CA PRO A 135 2.16 -13.43 5.49
C PRO A 135 0.78 -12.81 5.21
N ASN A 136 0.28 -11.97 6.11
CA ASN A 136 -0.96 -11.20 5.94
C ASN A 136 -0.74 -9.81 5.33
N VAL A 137 0.46 -9.54 4.81
CA VAL A 137 0.79 -8.34 4.05
C VAL A 137 1.09 -8.72 2.60
N VAL A 138 0.38 -8.08 1.68
CA VAL A 138 0.49 -8.27 0.23
C VAL A 138 1.00 -6.99 -0.43
N LEU A 139 1.83 -7.15 -1.44
CA LEU A 139 2.43 -6.09 -2.24
C LEU A 139 1.86 -6.16 -3.65
N THR A 140 1.41 -5.05 -4.21
CA THR A 140 0.92 -4.99 -5.60
C THR A 140 1.87 -4.18 -6.46
N PHE A 141 2.33 -4.77 -7.57
CA PHE A 141 3.26 -4.13 -8.51
C PHE A 141 2.58 -3.92 -9.85
N SER A 142 2.73 -2.73 -10.43
CA SER A 142 2.31 -2.44 -11.80
C SER A 142 3.51 -2.50 -12.75
N PHE A 143 3.22 -2.68 -14.03
CA PHE A 143 4.24 -2.65 -15.09
C PHE A 143 3.87 -1.62 -16.16
N LYS A 144 4.85 -1.29 -16.99
CA LYS A 144 4.66 -0.48 -18.21
C LYS A 144 4.72 -1.37 -19.45
N GLY A 145 4.20 -0.88 -20.56
CA GLY A 145 4.24 -1.60 -21.84
C GLY A 145 3.36 -2.86 -21.86
N GLU A 146 3.77 -3.88 -22.61
CA GLU A 146 2.98 -5.10 -22.82
C GLU A 146 2.67 -5.87 -21.52
N ALA A 147 3.55 -5.79 -20.52
CA ALA A 147 3.32 -6.44 -19.24
C ALA A 147 2.11 -5.86 -18.47
N ALA A 148 1.74 -4.60 -18.73
CA ALA A 148 0.63 -3.92 -18.09
C ALA A 148 -0.76 -4.49 -18.46
N THR A 149 -0.83 -5.36 -19.48
CA THR A 149 -2.07 -6.02 -19.92
C THR A 149 -1.98 -7.54 -19.90
N SER A 150 -0.88 -8.08 -19.37
CA SER A 150 -0.63 -9.52 -19.33
C SER A 150 -1.51 -10.24 -18.29
N VAL A 151 -2.01 -11.42 -18.65
CA VAL A 151 -2.71 -12.35 -17.75
C VAL A 151 -1.74 -13.28 -16.98
N LYS A 152 -0.44 -13.21 -17.28
CA LYS A 152 0.63 -13.99 -16.66
C LYS A 152 1.66 -13.07 -16.02
N LEU A 153 2.37 -13.57 -15.01
CA LEU A 153 3.58 -12.88 -14.54
C LEU A 153 4.59 -12.78 -15.69
N PRO A 154 5.20 -11.60 -15.90
CA PRO A 154 6.19 -11.44 -16.94
C PRO A 154 7.50 -12.17 -16.58
N ALA A 155 8.39 -12.34 -17.57
CA ALA A 155 9.71 -12.91 -17.34
C ALA A 155 10.51 -12.08 -16.31
N ARG A 156 11.47 -12.71 -15.62
CA ARG A 156 12.19 -12.11 -14.49
C ARG A 156 12.76 -10.71 -14.77
N ALA A 157 13.33 -10.50 -15.96
CA ALA A 157 13.91 -9.21 -16.34
C ALA A 157 12.89 -8.07 -16.35
N VAL A 158 11.64 -8.34 -16.72
CA VAL A 158 10.53 -7.38 -16.69
C VAL A 158 9.87 -7.35 -15.31
N LEU A 159 9.79 -8.49 -14.62
CA LEU A 159 9.28 -8.53 -13.25
C LEU A 159 10.08 -7.61 -12.33
N ASP A 160 11.41 -7.62 -12.44
CA ASP A 160 12.32 -6.76 -11.66
C ASP A 160 12.05 -5.25 -11.82
N THR A 161 11.41 -4.81 -12.90
CA THR A 161 11.11 -3.38 -13.15
C THR A 161 9.72 -2.96 -12.68
N GLY A 162 8.90 -3.90 -12.21
CA GLY A 162 7.57 -3.60 -11.70
C GLY A 162 7.63 -2.63 -10.53
N GLU A 163 6.74 -1.64 -10.49
CA GLU A 163 6.75 -0.61 -9.45
C GLU A 163 5.69 -0.91 -8.39
N LEU A 164 6.11 -0.93 -7.12
CA LEU A 164 5.23 -1.17 -5.98
C LEU A 164 4.19 -0.04 -5.89
N GLN A 165 2.92 -0.39 -6.04
CA GLN A 165 1.80 0.54 -5.98
C GLN A 165 1.20 0.60 -4.58
N ARG A 166 1.05 -0.57 -3.92
CA ARG A 166 0.37 -0.66 -2.61
C ARG A 166 1.00 -1.71 -1.71
N ILE A 167 1.00 -1.42 -0.42
CA ILE A 167 1.28 -2.37 0.66
C ILE A 167 -0.05 -2.62 1.38
N ILE A 168 -0.55 -3.85 1.31
CA ILE A 168 -1.91 -4.21 1.75
C ILE A 168 -1.80 -5.13 2.94
N TRP A 169 -2.09 -4.62 4.13
CA TRP A 169 -2.30 -5.43 5.31
C TRP A 169 -3.77 -5.89 5.36
N THR A 170 -3.98 -7.16 5.72
CA THR A 170 -5.30 -7.72 6.00
C THR A 170 -5.35 -8.21 7.44
N ALA A 171 -6.42 -7.86 8.14
CA ALA A 171 -6.67 -8.34 9.49
C ALA A 171 -6.72 -9.87 9.51
N PRO A 172 -6.06 -10.54 10.46
CA PRO A 172 -6.25 -11.98 10.67
C PRO A 172 -7.73 -12.28 10.85
N ALA A 173 -8.19 -13.42 10.31
CA ALA A 173 -9.50 -13.94 10.66
C ALA A 173 -9.53 -14.19 12.17
N GLY A 174 -10.41 -13.48 12.88
CA GLY A 174 -10.69 -13.68 14.30
C GLY A 174 -11.64 -14.84 14.55
#